data_AF-A0A9D2SDG0-F1
#
_entry.id   AF-A0A9D2SDG0-F1
#
_cell.length_a   1.000
_cell.length_b   1.000
_cell.length_c   1.000
_cell.angle_alpha   90.00
_cell.angle_beta   90.00
_cell.angle_gamma   90.00
#
_symmetry.space_group_name_H-M   'P 1'
#
loop_
_entity.id
_entity.type
_entity.pdbx_description
1 polymer ?
#
loop_
_entity_poly.entity_id
_entity_poly.type
_entity_poly.pdbx_seq_one_letter_code
_entity_poly.pdbx_strand_id
1 'polypeptide(L)'
;MKQPSRQRPIKDERDEQIDTHSKSEALDFMIAATQVLTIICLIKRNPAWKGSLALLFIGGAARLFYKYDKYEEKPYIQVGIVLGLIGIALFVWFGITG
;
A
#
# COMPACT_ATOMS: atom_id res chain seq x y z
N MET A 1 -25.65 44.52 -3.12
CA MET A 1 -25.13 43.39 -2.31
C MET A 1 -23.80 42.96 -2.94
N LYS A 2 -22.67 43.19 -2.27
CA LYS A 2 -21.37 42.69 -2.74
C LYS A 2 -21.33 41.19 -2.50
N GLN A 3 -21.19 40.39 -3.57
CA GLN A 3 -20.78 38.99 -3.43
C GLN A 3 -19.45 38.98 -2.68
N PRO A 4 -19.31 38.26 -1.55
CA PRO A 4 -18.00 38.07 -0.96
C PRO A 4 -17.17 37.29 -1.99
N SER A 5 -16.03 37.87 -2.38
CA SER A 5 -15.02 37.18 -3.15
C SER A 5 -14.73 35.87 -2.45
N ARG A 6 -14.84 34.76 -3.18
CA ARG A 6 -14.52 33.42 -2.70
C ARG A 6 -13.00 33.34 -2.55
N GLN A 7 -12.44 34.08 -1.60
CA GLN A 7 -11.08 33.90 -1.10
C GLN A 7 -11.06 32.49 -0.54
N ARG A 8 -10.52 31.54 -1.33
CA ARG A 8 -10.19 30.22 -0.80
C ARG A 8 -9.18 30.46 0.32
N PRO A 9 -9.51 30.13 1.57
CA PRO A 9 -8.55 30.27 2.64
C PRO A 9 -7.43 29.28 2.38
N ILE A 10 -6.21 29.74 2.66
CA ILE A 10 -5.05 29.01 3.15
C ILE A 10 -5.33 27.51 3.38
N LYS A 11 -4.47 26.66 2.81
CA LYS A 11 -4.46 25.19 2.95
C LYS A 11 -4.97 24.76 4.35
N ASP A 12 -6.23 24.35 4.41
CA ASP A 12 -6.95 24.01 5.64
C ASP A 12 -6.74 22.52 5.95
N GLU A 13 -7.01 22.09 7.18
CA GLU A 13 -6.96 20.66 7.58
C GLU A 13 -7.81 19.74 6.66
N ARG A 14 -8.83 20.30 6.00
CA ARG A 14 -9.63 19.61 4.96
C ARG A 14 -8.85 19.29 3.70
N ASP A 15 -7.97 20.17 3.25
CA ASP A 15 -7.15 19.93 2.06
C ASP A 15 -6.12 18.82 2.33
N GLU A 16 -5.63 18.71 3.57
CA GLU A 16 -4.76 17.61 4.00
C GLU A 16 -5.49 16.26 4.09
N GLN A 17 -6.75 16.27 4.55
CA GLN A 17 -7.62 15.09 4.52
C GLN A 17 -7.95 14.65 3.09
N ILE A 18 -8.24 15.59 2.18
CA ILE A 18 -8.51 15.30 0.76
C ILE A 18 -7.25 14.74 0.08
N ASP A 19 -6.08 15.32 0.33
CA ASP A 19 -4.81 14.83 -0.21
C ASP A 19 -4.52 13.40 0.30
N THR A 20 -4.69 13.16 1.60
CA THR A 20 -4.51 11.84 2.22
C THR A 20 -5.48 10.80 1.67
N HIS A 21 -6.76 11.17 1.51
CA HIS A 21 -7.76 10.30 0.89
C HIS A 21 -7.39 9.98 -0.56
N SER A 22 -7.04 11.00 -1.37
CA SER A 22 -6.67 10.78 -2.77
C SER A 22 -5.46 9.85 -2.93
N LYS A 23 -4.46 9.98 -2.06
CA LYS A 23 -3.30 9.08 -2.01
C LYS A 23 -3.70 7.66 -1.61
N SER A 24 -4.61 7.53 -0.64
CA SER A 24 -5.10 6.23 -0.18
C SER A 24 -5.90 5.52 -1.28
N GLU A 25 -6.81 6.22 -1.96
CA GLU A 25 -7.58 5.69 -3.10
C GLU A 25 -6.68 5.26 -4.26
N ALA A 26 -5.66 6.06 -4.59
CA ALA A 26 -4.68 5.71 -5.61
C ALA A 26 -3.88 4.46 -5.23
N LEU A 27 -3.50 4.33 -3.96
CA LEU A 27 -2.80 3.14 -3.45
C LEU A 27 -3.69 1.90 -3.47
N ASP A 28 -4.95 2.02 -3.06
CA ASP A 28 -5.90 0.90 -3.09
C ASP A 28 -6.19 0.45 -4.55
N PHE A 29 -6.29 1.38 -5.50
CA PHE A 29 -6.37 1.07 -6.93
C PHE A 29 -5.10 0.37 -7.45
N MET A 30 -3.92 0.87 -7.08
CA MET A 30 -2.64 0.26 -7.44
C MET A 30 -2.50 -1.16 -6.88
N ILE A 31 -2.96 -1.39 -5.65
CA ILE A 31 -3.00 -2.73 -5.03
C ILE A 31 -3.91 -3.65 -5.83
N ALA A 32 -5.12 -3.21 -6.17
CA ALA A 32 -6.06 -3.99 -6.98
C ALA A 32 -5.48 -4.32 -8.37
N ALA A 33 -4.89 -3.35 -9.05
CA ALA A 33 -4.21 -3.55 -10.33
C ALA A 33 -3.04 -4.54 -10.21
N THR A 34 -2.25 -4.43 -9.15
CA THR A 34 -1.12 -5.35 -8.88
C THR A 34 -1.61 -6.78 -8.61
N GLN A 35 -2.74 -6.95 -7.92
CA GLN A 35 -3.36 -8.27 -7.71
C GLN A 35 -3.82 -8.89 -9.03
N VAL A 36 -4.50 -8.11 -9.89
CA VAL A 36 -4.90 -8.57 -11.23
C VAL A 36 -3.68 -8.95 -12.07
N LEU A 37 -2.63 -8.12 -12.07
CA LEU A 37 -1.38 -8.41 -12.77
C LEU A 37 -0.72 -9.69 -12.24
N THR A 38 -0.71 -9.88 -10.91
CA THR A 38 -0.17 -11.09 -10.26
C THR A 38 -0.87 -12.35 -10.77
N ILE A 39 -2.21 -12.32 -10.85
CA ILE A 39 -3.02 -13.44 -11.36
C ILE A 39 -2.69 -13.69 -12.84
N ILE A 40 -2.60 -12.66 -13.67
CA ILE A 40 -2.25 -12.78 -15.09
C ILE A 40 -0.84 -13.40 -15.25
N CYS A 41 0.15 -12.93 -14.49
CA CYS A 41 1.50 -13.46 -14.49
C CYS A 41 1.55 -14.93 -14.03
N LEU A 42 0.71 -15.30 -13.06
CA LEU A 42 0.58 -16.67 -12.58
C LEU A 42 -0.01 -17.59 -13.66
N ILE A 43 -1.08 -17.16 -14.35
CA ILE A 43 -1.68 -17.89 -15.47
C ILE A 43 -0.66 -18.06 -16.61
N LYS A 44 0.12 -17.02 -16.92
CA LYS A 44 1.17 -17.06 -17.93
C LYS A 44 2.43 -17.82 -17.50
N ARG A 45 2.47 -18.40 -16.29
CA ARG A 45 3.64 -19.05 -15.67
C ARG A 45 4.92 -18.20 -15.68
N ASN A 46 4.78 -16.87 -15.73
CA ASN A 46 5.92 -15.96 -15.67
C ASN A 46 6.36 -15.79 -14.20
N PRO A 47 7.64 -16.00 -13.83
CA PRO A 47 8.10 -15.86 -12.45
C PRO A 47 7.83 -14.48 -11.82
N ALA A 48 7.53 -13.45 -12.63
CA ALA A 48 7.12 -12.11 -12.19
C ALA A 48 5.98 -12.09 -11.16
N TRP A 49 5.08 -13.08 -11.16
CA TRP A 49 4.00 -13.16 -10.15
C TRP A 49 4.57 -13.25 -8.72
N LYS A 50 5.75 -13.85 -8.53
CA LYS A 50 6.43 -13.96 -7.23
C LYS A 50 6.86 -12.58 -6.72
N GLY A 51 7.40 -11.75 -7.61
CA GLY A 51 7.81 -10.37 -7.31
C GLY A 51 6.62 -9.47 -6.99
N SER A 52 5.55 -9.55 -7.78
CA SER A 52 4.31 -8.80 -7.50
C SER A 52 3.66 -9.23 -6.18
N LEU A 53 3.65 -10.53 -5.87
CA LEU A 53 3.14 -11.06 -4.61
C LEU A 53 4.00 -10.63 -3.41
N ALA A 54 5.33 -10.63 -3.56
CA ALA A 54 6.26 -10.13 -2.55
C ALA A 54 6.00 -8.65 -2.21
N LEU A 55 5.81 -7.81 -3.23
CA LEU A 55 5.47 -6.39 -3.06
C LEU A 55 4.14 -6.19 -2.33
N LEU A 56 3.12 -7.03 -2.59
CA LEU A 56 1.85 -7.00 -1.87
C LEU A 56 2.03 -7.33 -0.38
N PHE A 57 2.86 -8.32 -0.05
CA PHE A 57 3.15 -8.68 1.34
C PHE A 57 3.95 -7.60 2.06
N ILE A 58 4.96 -7.00 1.42
CA ILE A 58 5.75 -5.90 1.99
C ILE A 58 4.88 -4.65 2.17
N GLY A 59 4.04 -4.31 1.19
CA GLY A 59 3.12 -3.18 1.28
C GLY A 59 2.07 -3.36 2.37
N GLY A 60 1.51 -4.58 2.50
CA GLY A 60 0.61 -4.95 3.59
C GLY A 60 1.27 -4.87 4.96
N ALA A 61 2.51 -5.36 5.08
CA ALA A 61 3.31 -5.22 6.29
C ALA A 61 3.51 -3.76 6.66
N ALA A 62 3.95 -2.91 5.71
CA ALA A 62 4.15 -1.48 5.94
C ALA A 62 2.86 -0.77 6.38
N ARG A 63 1.71 -1.12 5.80
CA ARG A 63 0.39 -0.60 6.21
C ARG A 63 0.04 -1.01 7.64
N LEU A 64 0.29 -2.28 8.01
CA LEU A 64 0.09 -2.76 9.38
C LEU A 64 1.02 -2.05 10.36
N PHE A 65 2.31 -1.97 10.06
CA PHE A 65 3.28 -1.26 10.89
C PHE A 65 2.88 0.19 11.09
N TYR A 66 2.62 0.94 10.02
CA TYR A 66 2.27 2.35 10.13
C TYR A 66 0.98 2.58 10.92
N LYS A 67 0.00 1.68 10.78
CA LYS A 67 -1.26 1.76 11.53
C LYS A 67 -1.04 1.41 13.00
N TYR A 68 -0.43 0.28 13.31
CA TYR A 68 -0.38 -0.27 14.67
C TYR A 68 0.80 0.21 15.52
N ASP A 69 1.82 0.83 14.92
CA ASP A 69 2.83 1.62 15.65
C ASP A 69 2.15 2.77 16.42
N LYS A 70 1.13 3.41 15.82
CA LYS A 70 0.34 4.46 16.48
C LYS A 70 -0.60 3.98 17.58
N TYR A 71 -0.93 2.68 17.63
CA TYR A 71 -1.88 2.12 18.61
C TYR A 71 -1.19 1.19 19.63
N GLU A 72 0.14 1.00 19.56
CA GLU A 72 0.94 0.10 20.42
C GLU A 72 0.40 -1.34 20.54
N GLU A 73 -0.40 -1.80 19.59
CA GLU A 73 -0.99 -3.14 19.63
C GLU A 73 0.04 -4.18 19.18
N LYS A 74 0.79 -4.71 20.15
CA LYS A 74 1.82 -5.75 19.99
C LYS A 74 1.47 -6.92 19.05
N PRO A 75 0.27 -7.54 19.08
CA PRO A 75 -0.03 -8.66 18.19
C PRO A 75 -0.05 -8.27 16.71
N TYR A 76 -0.53 -7.08 16.35
CA TYR A 76 -0.59 -6.66 14.95
C TYR A 76 0.77 -6.25 14.39
N ILE A 77 1.65 -5.71 15.23
CA ILE A 77 3.05 -5.47 14.87
C ILE A 77 3.74 -6.80 14.55
N GLN A 78 3.50 -7.84 15.36
CA GLN A 78 4.04 -9.18 15.09
C GLN A 78 3.52 -9.77 13.78
N VAL A 79 2.23 -9.61 13.47
CA VAL A 79 1.66 -10.01 12.17
C VAL A 79 2.33 -9.23 11.03
N GLY A 80 2.56 -7.93 11.20
CA GLY A 80 3.29 -7.10 10.23
C GLY A 80 4.72 -7.58 9.98
N ILE A 81 5.47 -7.92 11.03
CA ILE A 81 6.82 -8.50 10.92
C ILE A 81 6.79 -9.81 10.12
N VAL A 82 5.89 -10.73 10.48
CA VAL A 82 5.76 -12.03 9.80
C VAL A 82 5.40 -11.83 8.33
N LEU A 83 4.46 -10.95 8.03
CA LEU A 83 4.09 -10.61 6.65
C LEU A 83 5.28 -10.04 5.87
N GLY A 84 6.07 -9.16 6.50
CA GLY A 84 7.25 -8.56 5.91
C GLY A 84 8.34 -9.59 5.61
N LEU A 85 8.59 -10.53 6.53
CA LEU A 85 9.54 -11.62 6.32
C LEU A 85 9.13 -12.55 5.17
N ILE A 86 7.84 -12.88 5.07
CA ILE A 86 7.29 -13.65 3.94
C ILE A 86 7.51 -12.89 2.63
N GLY A 87 7.22 -11.59 2.62
CA GLY A 87 7.44 -10.72 1.46
C GLY A 87 8.91 -10.68 1.03
N ILE A 88 9.84 -10.51 1.97
CA ILE A 88 11.29 -10.53 1.69
C ILE A 88 11.73 -11.89 1.15
N ALA A 89 11.29 -12.99 1.75
CA ALA A 89 11.64 -14.33 1.30
C ALA A 89 11.16 -14.57 -0.15
N LEU A 90 9.93 -14.16 -0.48
CA LEU A 90 9.40 -14.23 -1.84
C LEU A 90 10.16 -13.31 -2.81
N PHE A 91 10.60 -12.14 -2.35
CA PHE A 91 11.37 -11.20 -3.17
C PHE A 91 12.78 -11.74 -3.49
N VAL A 92 13.47 -12.31 -2.50
CA VAL A 92 14.76 -12.98 -2.68
C VAL A 92 14.60 -14.18 -3.60
N TRP A 93 13.56 -14.99 -3.39
CA TRP A 93 13.25 -16.11 -4.27
C TRP A 93 12.97 -15.67 -5.71
N PHE A 94 12.25 -14.57 -5.89
CA PHE A 94 12.06 -13.95 -7.21
C PHE A 94 13.39 -13.48 -7.81
N GLY A 95 14.27 -12.82 -7.05
CA GLY A 95 15.58 -12.39 -7.55
C GLY A 95 16.51 -13.53 -7.96
N ILE A 96 16.36 -14.72 -7.35
CA ILE A 96 17.16 -15.91 -7.69
C ILE A 96 16.55 -16.69 -8.87
N THR A 97 15.21 -16.70 -9.00
CA THR A 97 14.47 -17.53 -9.98
C THR A 97 13.88 -16.76 -11.15
N GLY A 98 14.02 -15.43 -11.16
CA GLY A 98 13.51 -14.51 -12.17
C GLY A 98 14.35 -14.44 -13.42
#